data_AF-A0A947ZAH5-F1
#
_entry.id   AF-A0A947ZAH5-F1
#
_cell.length_a   1.000
_cell.length_b   1.000
_cell.length_c   1.000
_cell.angle_alpha   90.00
_cell.angle_beta   90.00
_cell.angle_gamma   90.00
#
_symmetry.space_group_name_H-M   'P 1'
#
loop_
_entity.id
_entity.type
_entity.pdbx_description
1 polymer ?
#
loop_
_entity_poly.entity_id
_entity_poly.type
_entity_poly.pdbx_seq_one_letter_code
_entity_poly.pdbx_strand_id
1 'polypeptide(L)'
;MLKKVIILSVLLLLVSACKKEIKGHPTITFGSCEVSYAEPFNEASVRKIGDILMSLNRCRRYVRKIHLFEEKKRLKFREVIEAKDAKKPGIAKPYYQVAKLLSDRVLKGRPVDVILSDNEGKMLRVLPFALAKNLFSDPKPVDIDRNRLKPKAPVKPVAPVPPSMK
;
A
#
# COMPACT_ATOMS: atom_id res chain seq x y z
N MET A 1 -43.99 24.10 16.10
CA MET A 1 -43.58 23.08 15.12
C MET A 1 -42.15 23.25 14.55
N LEU A 2 -41.34 24.21 15.02
CA LEU A 2 -40.05 24.55 14.42
C LEU A 2 -38.84 23.70 14.89
N LYS A 3 -38.97 22.92 15.97
CA LYS A 3 -37.85 22.15 16.57
C LYS A 3 -37.50 20.85 15.84
N LYS A 4 -38.41 20.27 15.05
CA LYS A 4 -38.17 18.97 14.37
C LYS A 4 -37.36 19.10 13.07
N VAL A 5 -37.35 20.27 12.44
CA VAL A 5 -36.66 20.48 11.14
C VAL A 5 -35.14 20.60 11.32
N ILE A 6 -34.67 21.19 12.43
CA ILE A 6 -33.24 21.40 12.68
C ILE A 6 -32.51 20.08 12.99
N ILE A 7 -33.17 19.13 13.65
CA ILE A 7 -32.57 17.83 13.99
C ILE A 7 -32.34 16.98 12.74
N LEU A 8 -33.21 17.08 11.74
CA LEU A 8 -33.11 16.29 10.51
C LEU A 8 -31.97 16.78 9.60
N SER A 9 -31.73 18.09 9.54
CA SER A 9 -30.66 18.68 8.72
C SER A 9 -29.25 18.44 9.31
N VAL A 10 -29.11 18.38 10.63
CA VAL A 10 -27.83 17.98 11.27
C VAL A 10 -27.55 16.49 11.08
N LEU A 11 -28.59 15.63 11.09
CA LEU A 11 -28.42 14.20 10.88
C LEU A 11 -28.01 13.87 9.42
N LEU A 12 -28.53 14.63 8.44
CA LEU A 12 -28.20 14.43 7.02
C LEU A 12 -26.75 14.85 6.68
N LEU A 13 -26.19 15.83 7.40
CA LEU A 13 -24.78 16.24 7.26
C LEU A 13 -23.79 15.22 7.82
N LEU A 14 -24.19 14.36 8.76
CA LEU A 14 -23.33 13.34 9.36
C LEU A 14 -23.17 12.08 8.49
N VAL A 15 -24.12 11.78 7.60
CA VAL A 15 -24.06 10.57 6.75
C VAL A 15 -23.19 10.77 5.51
N SER A 16 -22.97 12.01 5.07
CA SER A 16 -22.15 12.30 3.88
C SER A 16 -20.63 12.26 4.10
N ALA A 17 -20.16 11.98 5.32
CA ALA A 17 -18.72 12.00 5.63
C ALA A 17 -17.96 10.69 5.33
N CYS A 18 -18.61 9.63 4.84
CA CYS A 18 -18.00 8.29 4.79
C CYS A 18 -17.82 7.66 3.40
N LYS A 19 -17.80 8.45 2.32
CA LYS A 19 -17.35 7.96 1.01
C LYS A 19 -16.48 8.98 0.30
N LYS A 20 -15.27 9.23 0.83
CA LYS A 20 -14.17 9.75 -0.01
C LYS A 20 -13.76 8.62 -0.95
N GLU A 21 -14.50 8.50 -2.05
CA GLU A 21 -14.09 7.68 -3.18
C GLU A 21 -12.74 8.21 -3.67
N ILE A 22 -11.74 7.34 -3.79
CA ILE A 22 -10.37 7.69 -4.20
C ILE A 22 -10.34 7.86 -5.73
N LYS A 23 -11.27 8.64 -6.30
CA LYS A 23 -11.29 8.98 -7.72
C LYS A 23 -10.47 10.25 -7.91
N GLY A 24 -9.47 10.18 -8.80
CA GLY A 24 -8.64 11.35 -9.17
C GLY A 24 -7.31 11.49 -8.41
N HIS A 25 -6.92 10.52 -7.58
CA HIS A 25 -5.58 10.54 -6.97
C HIS A 25 -4.51 10.13 -7.99
N PRO A 26 -3.34 10.81 -8.02
CA PRO A 26 -2.20 10.39 -8.80
C PRO A 26 -1.85 8.92 -8.50
N THR A 27 -1.52 8.18 -9.55
CA THR A 27 -1.24 6.74 -9.47
C THR A 27 0.07 6.42 -10.18
N ILE A 28 0.91 5.60 -9.54
CA ILE A 28 2.16 5.07 -10.12
C ILE A 28 2.10 3.55 -10.09
N THR A 29 2.48 2.93 -11.20
CA THR A 29 2.51 1.47 -11.32
C THR A 29 3.91 0.93 -11.08
N PHE A 30 4.01 -0.10 -10.23
CA PHE A 30 5.24 -0.83 -9.93
C PHE A 30 4.99 -2.33 -10.15
N GLY A 31 5.43 -2.87 -11.28
CA GLY A 31 5.11 -4.27 -11.64
C GLY A 31 3.60 -4.46 -11.72
N SER A 32 3.05 -5.35 -10.89
CA SER A 32 1.59 -5.56 -10.79
C SER A 32 0.92 -4.73 -9.68
N CYS A 33 1.61 -3.79 -9.04
CA CYS A 33 1.00 -2.89 -8.06
C CYS A 33 0.60 -1.56 -8.69
N GLU A 34 -0.62 -1.12 -8.43
CA GLU A 34 -1.06 0.26 -8.63
C GLU A 34 -1.02 0.98 -7.29
N VAL A 35 -0.17 2.00 -7.16
CA VAL A 35 -0.04 2.79 -5.94
C VAL A 35 -0.62 4.17 -6.21
N SER A 36 -1.81 4.41 -5.68
CA SER A 36 -2.44 5.73 -5.66
C SER A 36 -2.11 6.45 -4.36
N TYR A 37 -1.99 7.77 -4.41
CA TYR A 37 -1.59 8.54 -3.24
C TYR A 37 -2.25 9.93 -3.14
N ALA A 38 -2.36 10.40 -1.90
CA ALA A 38 -2.83 11.72 -1.53
C ALA A 38 -1.75 12.44 -0.71
N GLU A 39 -1.92 13.75 -0.50
CA GLU A 39 -1.11 14.46 0.48
C GLU A 39 -1.13 13.76 1.85
N PRO A 40 -0.01 13.76 2.59
CA PRO A 40 1.26 14.46 2.34
C PRO A 40 2.26 13.68 1.48
N PHE A 41 1.85 12.58 0.84
CA PHE A 41 2.74 11.82 -0.04
C PHE A 41 2.95 12.57 -1.35
N ASN A 42 4.21 12.66 -1.79
CA ASN A 42 4.59 13.16 -3.12
C ASN A 42 5.18 12.04 -3.97
N GLU A 43 5.30 12.27 -5.27
CA GLU A 43 5.78 11.27 -6.23
C GLU A 43 7.13 10.66 -5.82
N ALA A 44 8.09 11.49 -5.38
CA ALA A 44 9.41 11.03 -4.94
C ALA A 44 9.34 10.08 -3.74
N SER A 45 8.48 10.36 -2.76
CA SER A 45 8.24 9.47 -1.63
C SER A 45 7.58 8.16 -2.06
N VAL A 46 6.62 8.23 -2.98
CA VAL A 46 5.88 7.07 -3.51
C VAL A 46 6.79 6.16 -4.32
N ARG A 47 7.73 6.72 -5.10
CA ARG A 47 8.76 5.94 -5.81
C ARG A 47 9.62 5.13 -4.85
N LYS A 48 10.10 5.73 -3.75
CA LYS A 48 10.86 5.00 -2.71
C LYS A 48 10.02 3.91 -2.05
N ILE A 49 8.72 4.16 -1.81
CA ILE A 49 7.80 3.15 -1.29
C ILE A 49 7.65 2.01 -2.30
N GLY A 50 7.48 2.32 -3.59
CA GLY A 50 7.41 1.35 -4.67
C GLY A 50 8.64 0.46 -4.76
N ASP A 51 9.84 1.03 -4.64
CA ASP A 51 11.10 0.28 -4.61
C ASP A 51 11.15 -0.73 -3.45
N ILE A 52 10.71 -0.30 -2.26
CA ILE A 52 10.59 -1.19 -1.09
C ILE A 52 9.58 -2.32 -1.38
N LEU A 53 8.40 -2.01 -1.90
CA LEU A 53 7.37 -3.00 -2.20
C LEU A 53 7.84 -4.03 -3.25
N MET A 54 8.58 -3.58 -4.26
CA MET A 54 9.22 -4.44 -5.27
C MET A 54 10.29 -5.34 -4.65
N SER A 55 11.13 -4.80 -3.75
CA SER A 55 12.18 -5.55 -3.06
C SER A 55 11.62 -6.66 -2.15
N LEU A 56 10.43 -6.43 -1.57
CA LEU A 56 9.70 -7.38 -0.74
C LEU A 56 8.86 -8.37 -1.56
N ASN A 57 8.98 -8.37 -2.89
CA ASN A 57 8.17 -9.17 -3.82
C ASN A 57 6.65 -8.99 -3.66
N ARG A 58 6.19 -7.89 -3.04
CA ARG A 58 4.75 -7.65 -2.85
C ARG A 58 4.02 -7.32 -4.15
N CYS A 59 4.76 -6.79 -5.13
CA CYS A 59 4.22 -6.34 -6.41
C CYS A 59 4.53 -7.27 -7.60
N ARG A 60 4.81 -8.55 -7.32
CA ARG A 60 5.12 -9.56 -8.35
C ARG A 60 3.99 -10.54 -8.63
N ARG A 61 3.00 -10.63 -7.75
CA ARG A 61 1.92 -11.63 -7.84
C ARG A 61 0.57 -10.96 -7.64
N TYR A 62 -0.25 -11.04 -8.69
CA TYR A 62 -1.58 -10.45 -8.82
C TYR A 62 -1.58 -8.92 -8.83
N VAL A 63 -2.62 -8.33 -9.45
CA VAL A 63 -2.79 -6.89 -9.42
C VAL A 63 -3.14 -6.46 -8.00
N ARG A 64 -2.27 -5.65 -7.38
CA ARG A 64 -2.51 -5.12 -6.03
C ARG A 64 -2.76 -3.63 -6.10
N LYS A 65 -3.85 -3.21 -5.47
CA LYS A 65 -4.15 -1.78 -5.31
C LYS A 65 -3.70 -1.34 -3.92
N ILE A 66 -2.86 -0.31 -3.90
CA ILE A 66 -2.36 0.31 -2.68
C ILE A 66 -2.78 1.78 -2.70
N HIS A 67 -3.29 2.25 -1.57
CA HIS A 67 -3.64 3.65 -1.37
C HIS A 67 -2.83 4.22 -0.20
N LEU A 68 -2.10 5.30 -0.47
CA LEU A 68 -1.30 6.03 0.51
C LEU A 68 -1.98 7.37 0.82
N PHE A 69 -2.35 7.60 2.07
CA PHE A 69 -3.04 8.84 2.45
C PHE A 69 -2.83 9.14 3.94
N GLU A 70 -3.19 10.35 4.35
CA GLU A 70 -3.25 10.71 5.76
C GLU A 70 -4.70 10.85 6.22
N GLU A 71 -4.98 10.30 7.40
CA GLU A 71 -6.27 10.45 8.06
C GLU A 71 -6.03 10.71 9.55
N LYS A 72 -6.65 11.78 10.09
CA LYS A 72 -6.50 12.19 11.50
C LYS A 72 -5.03 12.31 11.93
N LYS A 73 -4.19 12.92 11.08
CA LYS A 73 -2.73 13.11 11.27
C LYS A 73 -1.92 11.80 11.33
N ARG A 74 -2.51 10.67 10.93
CA ARG A 74 -1.81 9.37 10.86
C ARG A 74 -1.69 8.93 9.41
N LEU A 75 -0.48 8.57 9.02
CA LEU A 75 -0.21 8.02 7.69
C LEU A 75 -0.82 6.63 7.59
N LYS A 76 -1.48 6.35 6.46
CA LYS A 76 -2.17 5.10 6.18
C LYS A 76 -1.57 4.45 4.94
N PHE A 77 -1.27 3.17 5.07
CA PHE A 77 -0.98 2.26 3.97
C PHE A 77 -2.18 1.33 3.83
N ARG A 78 -3.07 1.60 2.86
CA ARG A 78 -4.20 0.72 2.58
C ARG A 78 -3.84 -0.23 1.45
N GLU A 79 -4.04 -1.52 1.67
CA GLU A 79 -3.89 -2.54 0.64
C GLU A 79 -5.22 -3.25 0.42
N VAL A 80 -5.60 -3.38 -0.86
CA VAL A 80 -6.76 -4.14 -1.27
C VAL A 80 -6.43 -5.64 -1.26
N ILE A 81 -7.23 -6.43 -0.56
CA ILE A 81 -7.03 -7.86 -0.36
C ILE A 81 -8.37 -8.61 -0.27
N GLU A 82 -8.36 -9.90 -0.57
CA GLU A 82 -9.52 -10.77 -0.40
C GLU A 82 -9.88 -10.95 1.08
N ALA A 83 -11.18 -10.93 1.39
CA ALA A 83 -11.69 -11.02 2.77
C ALA A 83 -11.23 -12.29 3.51
N LYS A 84 -11.05 -13.42 2.82
CA LYS A 84 -10.53 -14.66 3.41
C LYS A 84 -9.09 -14.52 3.87
N ASP A 85 -8.26 -13.75 3.17
CA ASP A 85 -6.85 -13.59 3.50
C ASP A 85 -6.65 -12.64 4.68
N ALA A 86 -7.46 -11.58 4.78
CA ALA A 86 -7.44 -10.64 5.90
C ALA A 86 -7.71 -11.31 7.27
N LYS A 87 -8.42 -12.45 7.26
CA LYS A 87 -8.74 -13.25 8.45
C LYS A 87 -7.67 -14.28 8.82
N LYS A 88 -6.69 -14.56 7.95
CA LYS A 88 -5.69 -15.61 8.20
C LYS A 88 -4.87 -15.31 9.48
N PRO A 89 -4.67 -16.28 10.38
CA PRO A 89 -3.74 -16.13 11.47
C PRO A 89 -2.33 -15.90 10.88
N GLY A 90 -1.61 -14.91 11.41
CA GLY A 90 -0.28 -14.55 10.92
C GLY A 90 -0.22 -13.55 9.77
N ILE A 91 -1.36 -13.17 9.15
CA ILE A 91 -1.36 -12.17 8.06
C ILE A 91 -0.76 -10.83 8.50
N ALA A 92 -0.89 -10.44 9.77
CA ALA A 92 -0.46 -9.13 10.26
C ALA A 92 1.07 -8.94 10.25
N LYS A 93 1.85 -10.00 10.51
CA LYS A 93 3.32 -9.92 10.64
C LYS A 93 4.02 -9.31 9.41
N PRO A 94 3.80 -9.78 8.16
CA PRO A 94 4.42 -9.18 6.98
C PRO A 94 3.98 -7.73 6.74
N TYR A 95 2.75 -7.35 7.12
CA TYR A 95 2.31 -5.96 7.01
C TYR A 95 2.98 -5.03 8.03
N TYR A 96 3.20 -5.50 9.26
CA TYR A 96 3.95 -4.73 10.24
C TYR A 96 5.41 -4.52 9.81
N GLN A 97 6.04 -5.50 9.15
CA GLN A 97 7.38 -5.33 8.57
C GLN A 97 7.39 -4.23 7.50
N VAL A 98 6.40 -4.23 6.61
CA VAL A 98 6.24 -3.15 5.62
C VAL A 98 6.09 -1.82 6.34
N ALA A 99 5.13 -1.69 7.25
CA ALA A 99 4.85 -0.45 7.96
C ALA A 99 6.11 0.13 8.63
N LYS A 100 6.90 -0.73 9.29
CA LYS A 100 8.18 -0.34 9.91
C LYS A 100 9.20 0.12 8.87
N LEU A 101 9.40 -0.63 7.78
CA LEU A 101 10.33 -0.23 6.71
C LEU A 101 9.94 1.10 6.06
N LEU A 102 8.64 1.33 5.83
CA LEU A 102 8.16 2.61 5.28
C LEU A 102 8.41 3.76 6.26
N SER A 103 8.10 3.54 7.55
CA SER A 103 8.34 4.51 8.62
C SER A 103 9.82 4.89 8.71
N ASP A 104 10.69 3.89 8.83
CA ASP A 104 12.12 4.08 9.08
C ASP A 104 12.85 4.66 7.85
N ARG A 105 12.53 4.20 6.63
CA ARG A 105 13.34 4.50 5.43
C ARG A 105 12.80 5.62 4.57
N VAL A 106 11.49 5.87 4.59
CA VAL A 106 10.85 6.86 3.71
C VAL A 106 10.22 8.00 4.49
N LEU A 107 9.57 7.68 5.60
CA LEU A 107 8.67 8.60 6.31
C LEU A 107 9.29 9.20 7.56
N LYS A 108 10.63 9.13 7.69
CA LYS A 108 11.41 9.79 8.76
C LYS A 108 10.90 9.46 10.17
N GLY A 109 10.57 8.19 10.41
CA GLY A 109 10.07 7.69 11.70
C GLY A 109 8.59 7.99 11.97
N ARG A 110 7.85 8.60 11.04
CA ARG A 110 6.41 8.82 11.21
C ARG A 110 5.67 7.49 11.21
N PRO A 111 4.73 7.26 12.14
CA PRO A 111 4.00 6.00 12.23
C PRO A 111 3.05 5.81 11.04
N VAL A 112 2.99 4.58 10.52
CA VAL A 112 2.11 4.19 9.41
C VAL A 112 1.19 3.07 9.84
N ASP A 113 -0.11 3.32 9.89
CA ASP A 113 -1.08 2.24 10.10
C ASP A 113 -1.34 1.53 8.79
N VAL A 114 -1.48 0.21 8.86
CA VAL A 114 -1.90 -0.59 7.70
C VAL A 114 -3.40 -0.83 7.76
N ILE A 115 -4.08 -0.60 6.65
CA ILE A 115 -5.49 -0.91 6.46
C ILE A 115 -5.60 -2.00 5.41
N LEU A 116 -6.29 -3.08 5.73
CA LEU A 116 -6.70 -4.09 4.77
C LEU A 116 -8.14 -3.79 4.37
N SER A 117 -8.40 -3.63 3.07
CA SER A 117 -9.75 -3.39 2.54
C SER A 117 -10.08 -4.34 1.41
N ASP A 118 -11.35 -4.48 1.08
CA ASP A 118 -11.77 -5.14 -0.15
C ASP A 118 -11.74 -4.18 -1.36
N ASN A 119 -12.19 -4.65 -2.52
CA ASN A 119 -12.24 -3.90 -3.77
C ASN A 119 -13.21 -2.71 -3.75
N GLU A 120 -14.19 -2.72 -2.84
CA GLU A 120 -15.14 -1.61 -2.64
C GLU A 120 -14.58 -0.56 -1.66
N GLY A 121 -13.37 -0.79 -1.13
CA GLY A 121 -12.75 0.05 -0.13
C GLY A 121 -13.31 -0.14 1.28
N LYS A 122 -14.17 -1.14 1.51
CA LYS A 122 -14.66 -1.47 2.84
C LYS A 122 -13.51 -2.02 3.67
N MET A 123 -13.37 -1.47 4.86
CA MET A 123 -12.33 -1.84 5.79
C MET A 123 -12.57 -3.26 6.34
N LEU A 124 -11.61 -4.15 6.13
CA LEU A 124 -11.63 -5.52 6.64
C LEU A 124 -10.87 -5.63 7.96
N ARG A 125 -9.73 -4.93 8.06
CA ARG A 125 -8.87 -4.96 9.25
C ARG A 125 -7.98 -3.72 9.34
N VAL A 126 -7.74 -3.27 10.57
CA VAL A 126 -6.72 -2.25 10.86
C VAL A 126 -5.58 -2.88 11.63
N LEU A 127 -4.36 -2.60 11.20
CA LEU A 127 -3.12 -3.02 11.84
C LEU A 127 -2.39 -1.75 12.31
N PRO A 128 -2.60 -1.33 13.57
CA PRO A 128 -2.02 -0.09 14.07
C PRO A 128 -0.51 -0.21 14.23
N PHE A 129 0.22 0.85 13.87
CA PHE A 129 1.69 0.87 13.88
C PHE A 129 2.29 0.56 15.26
N ALA A 130 1.60 0.93 16.33
CA ALA A 130 2.06 0.67 17.71
C ALA A 130 2.34 -0.81 17.96
N LEU A 131 1.59 -1.71 17.32
CA LEU A 131 1.81 -3.14 17.42
C LEU A 131 3.02 -3.61 16.60
N ALA A 132 3.38 -2.90 15.52
CA ALA A 132 4.60 -3.19 14.76
C ALA A 132 5.86 -2.97 15.59
N LYS A 133 5.89 -1.89 16.39
CA LYS A 133 7.05 -1.52 17.22
C LYS A 133 7.40 -2.60 18.24
N ASN A 134 6.39 -3.28 18.80
CA ASN A 134 6.58 -4.31 19.81
C ASN A 134 6.94 -5.68 19.22
N LEU A 135 6.60 -5.92 17.95
CA LEU A 135 6.81 -7.22 17.28
C LEU A 135 8.20 -7.37 16.66
N PHE A 136 8.92 -6.26 16.47
CA PHE A 136 10.27 -6.27 15.92
C PHE A 136 11.18 -5.47 16.83
N SER A 137 11.90 -6.16 17.72
CA SER A 137 13.20 -5.67 18.21
C SER A 137 14.03 -5.24 17.00
N ASP A 138 14.78 -4.15 17.11
CA ASP A 138 15.42 -3.47 15.98
C ASP A 138 15.86 -4.46 14.88
N PRO A 139 15.22 -4.43 13.70
CA PRO A 139 15.53 -5.39 12.67
C PRO A 139 17.01 -5.23 12.36
N LYS A 140 17.79 -6.31 12.55
CA LYS A 140 19.14 -6.38 12.00
C LYS A 140 19.04 -5.87 10.55
N PRO A 141 19.88 -4.91 10.15
CA PRO A 141 19.77 -4.29 8.84
C PRO A 141 19.64 -5.38 7.79
N VAL A 142 18.47 -5.43 7.13
CA VAL A 142 18.28 -6.31 5.98
C VAL A 142 19.27 -5.79 4.96
N ASP A 143 20.34 -6.55 4.76
CA ASP A 143 21.34 -6.31 3.75
C ASP A 143 20.63 -6.48 2.41
N ILE A 144 20.06 -5.37 1.91
CA ILE A 144 19.55 -5.34 0.56
C ILE A 144 20.80 -5.45 -0.29
N ASP A 145 21.09 -6.66 -0.75
CA ASP A 145 22.15 -6.92 -1.70
C ASP A 145 21.90 -6.04 -2.92
N ARG A 146 22.54 -4.87 -2.94
CA ARG A 146 22.41 -3.86 -4.00
C ARG A 146 22.87 -4.44 -5.34
N ASN A 147 23.65 -5.53 -5.34
CA ASN A 147 24.04 -6.21 -6.57
C ASN A 147 22.88 -6.99 -7.22
N ARG A 148 21.82 -7.35 -6.48
CA ARG A 148 20.60 -7.97 -7.05
C ARG A 148 19.66 -6.99 -7.74
N LEU A 149 19.87 -5.69 -7.57
CA LEU A 149 19.10 -4.63 -8.27
C LEU A 149 19.76 -4.18 -9.57
N LYS A 150 20.91 -4.76 -9.96
CA LYS A 150 21.47 -4.51 -11.28
C LYS A 150 20.45 -4.98 -12.33
N PRO A 151 20.06 -4.12 -13.28
CA PRO A 151 19.23 -4.55 -14.41
C PRO A 151 19.90 -5.78 -15.02
N LYS A 152 19.14 -6.88 -15.18
CA LYS A 152 19.64 -7.99 -16.01
C LYS A 152 20.01 -7.39 -17.36
N ALA A 153 21.22 -7.68 -17.82
CA ALA A 153 21.67 -7.25 -19.14
C ALA A 153 20.58 -7.55 -20.17
N PRO A 154 20.34 -6.64 -21.14
CA PRO A 154 19.34 -6.86 -22.17
C PRO A 154 19.58 -8.23 -22.79
N VAL A 155 18.54 -9.06 -22.81
CA VAL A 155 18.59 -10.38 -23.45
C VAL A 155 18.98 -10.12 -24.90
N LYS A 156 20.13 -10.65 -25.33
CA LYS A 156 20.55 -10.54 -26.73
C LYS A 156 19.41 -11.05 -27.62
N PRO A 157 19.09 -10.37 -28.73
CA PRO A 157 18.08 -10.86 -29.67
C PRO A 157 18.38 -12.31 -30.02
N VAL A 158 17.40 -13.19 -29.82
CA VAL A 158 17.50 -14.57 -30.28
C VAL A 158 17.54 -14.51 -31.81
N ALA A 159 18.59 -15.06 -32.41
CA ALA A 159 18.69 -15.12 -33.86
C ALA A 159 17.45 -15.84 -34.43
N PRO A 160 16.90 -15.36 -35.56
CA PRO A 160 15.75 -16.01 -36.19
C PRO A 160 16.10 -17.46 -36.53
N VAL A 161 15.20 -18.37 -36.15
CA VAL A 161 15.33 -19.79 -36.48
C VAL A 161 15.23 -19.93 -38.00
N PRO A 162 16.21 -20.55 -38.68
CA PRO A 162 16.15 -20.73 -40.12
C PRO A 162 14.93 -21.59 -40.50
N PRO A 163 14.28 -21.32 -41.65
CA PRO A 163 13.15 -22.10 -42.10
C PRO A 163 13.60 -23.54 -42.38
N SER A 164 12.88 -24.50 -41.82
CA SER A 164 13.07 -25.92 -42.10
C SER A 164 12.74 -26.18 -43.57
N MET A 165 13.73 -26.58 -44.37
CA MET A 165 13.48 -27.07 -45.72
C MET A 165 12.67 -28.36 -45.62
N LYS A 166 11.53 -28.41 -46.32
CA LYS A 166 10.76 -29.62 -46.59
C LYS A 166 11.18 -30.16 -47.95
#